data_AF-A0A4Y3TYT5-F1
#
_entry.id   AF-A0A4Y3TYT5-F1
#
_cell.length_a   1.000
_cell.length_b   1.000
_cell.length_c   1.000
_cell.angle_alpha   90.00
_cell.angle_beta   90.00
_cell.angle_gamma   90.00
#
_symmetry.space_group_name_H-M   'P 1'
#
loop_
_entity.id
_entity.type
_entity.pdbx_description
1 polymer ?
#
loop_
_entity_poly.entity_id
_entity_poly.type
_entity_poly.pdbx_seq_one_letter_code
_entity_poly.pdbx_strand_id
1 'polypeptide(L)'
;MQTRLNQQKILNDIRKGLIERMVDFIRRTAQSSLELEQMVKQTEAVRATMESVRAELHARMQSMANDDQKGVLEEEFQNVVHKTKELFDIVTILEKISLQTNILSLNAAVEAARVGEQGKGFAVIASEVRVLAQHTKDSLGKSSQALAGVKTSTGVLGQHIGESEKKLAEARDNYGEIFTRIGNMFASFEQINEVMNSVEEMSQQQAQLIRKVEDDIAHLRKIEQ
;
A
#
# COMPACT_ATOMS: atom_id res chain seq x y z
N MET A 1 12.60 -77.66 40.91
CA MET A 1 11.30 -77.03 40.55
C MET A 1 11.29 -75.52 40.78
N GLN A 2 11.72 -75.02 41.94
CA GLN A 2 11.62 -73.61 42.33
C GLN A 2 12.39 -72.64 41.40
N THR A 3 13.57 -73.03 40.90
CA THR A 3 14.37 -72.25 39.94
C THR A 3 13.66 -72.05 38.59
N ARG A 4 12.92 -73.06 38.14
CA ARG A 4 12.20 -73.04 36.85
C ARG A 4 10.93 -72.16 36.94
N LEU A 5 10.26 -72.19 38.09
CA LEU A 5 9.11 -71.32 38.40
C LEU A 5 9.54 -69.85 38.52
N ASN A 6 10.69 -69.57 39.16
CA ASN A 6 11.25 -68.22 39.21
C ASN A 6 11.66 -67.70 37.82
N GLN A 7 12.27 -68.55 36.98
CA GLN A 7 12.58 -68.17 35.60
C GLN A 7 11.32 -67.85 34.78
N GLN A 8 10.26 -68.66 34.89
CA GLN A 8 8.99 -68.39 34.22
C GLN A 8 8.36 -67.07 34.66
N LYS A 9 8.42 -66.74 35.95
CA LYS A 9 7.88 -65.49 36.49
C LYS A 9 8.62 -64.26 35.94
N ILE A 10 9.95 -64.29 35.93
CA ILE A 10 10.78 -63.22 35.35
C ILE A 10 10.48 -63.06 33.86
N LEU A 11 10.34 -64.17 33.12
CA LEU A 11 10.04 -64.14 31.70
C LEU A 11 8.66 -63.51 31.42
N ASN A 12 7.67 -63.81 32.26
CA ASN A 12 6.34 -63.21 32.17
C ASN A 12 6.35 -61.71 32.48
N ASP A 13 7.10 -61.28 33.50
CA ASP A 13 7.22 -59.85 33.85
C ASP A 13 7.92 -59.06 32.74
N ILE A 14 9.00 -59.60 32.17
CA ILE A 14 9.70 -58.99 31.02
C ILE A 14 8.75 -58.88 29.81
N ARG A 15 8.01 -59.95 29.51
CA ARG A 15 7.04 -59.99 28.40
C ARG A 15 5.95 -58.94 28.57
N LYS A 16 5.34 -58.86 29.76
CA LYS A 16 4.31 -57.87 30.07
C LYS A 16 4.84 -56.45 29.89
N GLY A 17 6.02 -56.16 30.44
CA GLY A 17 6.67 -54.85 30.26
C GLY A 17 7.11 -54.56 28.82
N LEU A 18 7.35 -55.58 27.99
CA LEU A 18 7.59 -55.40 26.55
C LEU A 18 6.30 -55.03 25.82
N ILE A 19 5.20 -55.74 26.09
CA ILE A 19 3.87 -55.45 25.50
C ILE A 19 3.42 -54.02 25.86
N GLU A 20 3.56 -53.62 27.13
CA GLU A 20 3.19 -52.26 27.58
C GLU A 20 3.99 -51.18 26.83
N ARG A 21 5.32 -51.36 26.69
CA ARG A 21 6.17 -50.43 25.93
C ARG A 21 5.83 -50.40 24.44
N MET A 22 5.50 -51.54 23.84
CA MET A 22 5.11 -51.62 22.43
C MET A 22 3.76 -50.94 22.17
N VAL A 23 2.78 -51.12 23.06
CA VAL A 23 1.48 -50.43 22.99
C VAL A 23 1.66 -48.92 23.12
N ASP A 24 2.50 -48.46 24.05
CA ASP A 24 2.83 -47.05 24.20
C ASP A 24 3.53 -46.48 22.96
N PHE A 25 4.44 -47.25 22.35
CA PHE A 25 5.11 -46.86 21.10
C PHE A 25 4.12 -46.68 19.95
N ILE A 26 3.20 -47.64 19.75
CA ILE A 26 2.17 -47.57 18.70
C ILE A 26 1.29 -46.32 18.92
N ARG A 27 0.84 -46.10 20.16
CA ARG A 27 -0.02 -44.96 20.50
C ARG A 27 0.67 -43.62 20.21
N ARG A 28 1.94 -43.47 20.63
CA ARG A 28 2.72 -42.24 20.37
C ARG A 28 2.92 -42.02 18.87
N THR A 29 3.22 -43.08 18.12
CA THR A 29 3.44 -43.02 16.68
C THR A 29 2.16 -42.62 15.94
N ALA A 30 1.01 -43.20 16.32
CA ALA A 30 -0.29 -42.84 15.75
C ALA A 30 -0.65 -41.37 16.00
N GLN A 31 -0.35 -40.86 17.20
CA GLN A 31 -0.56 -39.43 17.51
C GLN A 31 0.32 -38.53 16.64
N SER A 32 1.61 -38.82 16.54
CA SER A 32 2.52 -38.03 15.70
C SER A 32 2.10 -38.03 14.22
N SER A 33 1.59 -39.16 13.70
CA SER A 33 1.09 -39.21 12.32
C SER A 33 -0.10 -38.27 12.08
N LEU A 34 -1.02 -38.14 13.05
CA LEU A 34 -2.15 -37.22 12.95
C LEU A 34 -1.69 -35.75 12.98
N GLU A 35 -0.72 -35.42 13.84
CA GLU A 35 -0.14 -34.08 13.92
C GLU A 35 0.57 -33.69 12.60
N LEU A 36 1.27 -34.64 11.98
CA LEU A 36 1.92 -34.44 10.68
C LEU A 36 0.91 -34.21 9.55
N GLU A 37 -0.17 -35.00 9.48
CA GLU A 37 -1.22 -34.80 8.47
C GLU A 37 -1.87 -33.42 8.59
N GLN A 38 -2.09 -32.96 9.83
CA GLN A 38 -2.59 -31.61 10.07
C GLN A 38 -1.60 -30.53 9.63
N MET A 39 -0.30 -30.74 9.85
CA MET A 39 0.76 -29.81 9.42
C MET A 39 0.84 -29.69 7.89
N VAL A 40 0.70 -30.79 7.16
CA VAL A 40 0.65 -30.79 5.68
C VAL A 40 -0.52 -29.92 5.20
N LYS A 41 -1.74 -30.19 5.70
CA LYS A 41 -2.94 -29.43 5.33
C LYS A 41 -2.81 -27.94 5.65
N GLN A 42 -2.24 -27.60 6.80
CA GLN A 42 -1.98 -26.20 7.17
C GLN A 42 -0.97 -25.55 6.21
N THR A 43 0.10 -26.25 5.84
CA THR A 43 1.11 -25.74 4.91
C THR A 43 0.50 -25.45 3.54
N GLU A 44 -0.33 -26.35 3.01
CA GLU A 44 -1.03 -26.14 1.75
C GLU A 44 -1.98 -24.93 1.80
N ALA A 45 -2.72 -24.78 2.91
CA ALA A 45 -3.61 -23.64 3.10
C ALA A 45 -2.83 -22.31 3.15
N VAL A 46 -1.68 -22.27 3.84
CA VAL A 46 -0.82 -21.08 3.88
C VAL A 46 -0.25 -20.80 2.49
N ARG A 47 0.18 -21.82 1.74
CA ARG A 47 0.66 -21.66 0.36
C ARG A 47 -0.40 -21.05 -0.55
N ALA A 48 -1.64 -21.56 -0.50
CA ALA A 48 -2.76 -21.02 -1.27
C ALA A 48 -3.07 -19.56 -0.88
N THR A 49 -3.01 -19.24 0.41
CA THR A 49 -3.17 -17.87 0.90
C THR A 49 -2.08 -16.94 0.34
N MET A 50 -0.82 -17.39 0.34
CA MET A 50 0.31 -16.62 -0.21
C MET A 50 0.21 -16.41 -1.72
N GLU A 51 -0.36 -17.36 -2.46
CA GLU A 51 -0.64 -17.20 -3.90
C GLU A 51 -1.67 -16.09 -4.15
N SER A 52 -2.74 -16.04 -3.34
CA SER A 52 -3.72 -14.96 -3.39
C SER A 52 -3.09 -13.60 -3.07
N VAL A 53 -2.27 -13.53 -2.02
CA VAL A 53 -1.54 -12.30 -1.65
C VAL A 53 -0.61 -11.86 -2.79
N ARG A 54 0.09 -12.79 -3.44
CA ARG A 54 0.97 -12.49 -4.57
C ARG A 54 0.19 -11.90 -5.75
N ALA A 55 -0.97 -12.48 -6.07
CA ALA A 55 -1.82 -11.98 -7.15
C ALA A 55 -2.39 -10.59 -6.85
N GLU A 56 -2.88 -10.36 -5.62
CA GLU A 56 -3.38 -9.05 -5.19
C GLU A 56 -2.26 -7.99 -5.23
N LEU A 57 -1.07 -8.33 -4.75
CA LEU A 57 0.09 -7.47 -4.78
C LEU A 57 0.49 -7.09 -6.21
N HIS A 58 0.47 -8.06 -7.12
CA HIS A 58 0.78 -7.83 -8.52
C HIS A 58 -0.24 -6.89 -9.18
N ALA A 59 -1.53 -7.10 -8.91
CA ALA A 59 -2.60 -6.22 -9.40
C ALA A 59 -2.45 -4.78 -8.88
N ARG A 60 -2.15 -4.60 -7.58
CA ARG A 60 -1.89 -3.28 -6.99
C ARG A 60 -0.65 -2.61 -7.59
N MET A 61 0.41 -3.36 -7.83
CA MET A 61 1.63 -2.84 -8.46
C MET A 61 1.36 -2.40 -9.90
N GLN A 62 0.60 -3.18 -10.67
CA GLN A 62 0.17 -2.79 -12.02
C GLN A 62 -0.69 -1.52 -12.00
N SER A 63 -1.64 -1.39 -11.06
CA SER A 63 -2.44 -0.16 -10.95
C SER A 63 -1.56 1.06 -10.64
N MET A 64 -0.54 0.92 -9.79
CA MET A 64 0.42 1.99 -9.49
C MET A 64 1.43 2.28 -10.61
N ALA A 65 1.62 1.34 -11.55
CA ALA A 65 2.48 1.51 -12.71
C ALA A 65 1.71 2.16 -13.87
N ASN A 66 0.43 1.80 -14.05
CA ASN A 66 -0.48 2.40 -15.01
C ASN A 66 -0.93 3.82 -14.60
N ASP A 67 -0.66 4.23 -13.37
CA ASP A 67 -0.85 5.60 -12.89
C ASP A 67 0.25 6.54 -13.40
N ASP A 68 0.50 6.48 -14.71
CA ASP A 68 1.35 7.41 -15.49
C ASP A 68 0.77 8.85 -15.49
N GLN A 69 -0.32 9.07 -14.73
CA GLN A 69 -0.89 10.36 -14.40
C GLN A 69 0.07 11.29 -13.66
N LYS A 70 1.21 10.81 -13.15
CA LYS A 70 2.27 11.70 -12.64
C LYS A 70 2.64 12.80 -13.64
N GLY A 71 2.82 12.43 -14.91
CA GLY A 71 3.15 13.40 -15.96
C GLY A 71 2.01 14.39 -16.18
N VAL A 72 0.78 13.89 -16.25
CA VAL A 72 -0.41 14.70 -16.56
C VAL A 72 -0.76 15.65 -15.41
N LEU A 73 -0.75 15.18 -14.16
CA LEU A 73 -1.11 16.01 -13.01
C LEU A 73 -0.09 17.13 -12.78
N GLU A 74 1.20 16.82 -12.89
CA GLU A 74 2.26 17.83 -12.77
C GLU A 74 2.20 18.83 -13.93
N GLU A 75 2.00 18.36 -15.17
CA GLU A 75 1.86 19.24 -16.34
C GLU A 75 0.67 20.19 -16.21
N GLU A 76 -0.51 19.67 -15.86
CA GLU A 76 -1.72 20.47 -15.64
C GLU A 76 -1.53 21.46 -14.47
N PHE A 77 -0.87 21.03 -13.39
CA PHE A 77 -0.55 21.91 -12.27
C PHE A 77 0.38 23.05 -12.68
N GLN A 78 1.45 22.76 -13.43
CA GLN A 78 2.36 23.77 -13.97
C GLN A 78 1.66 24.73 -14.94
N ASN A 79 0.74 24.23 -15.76
CA ASN A 79 -0.10 25.05 -16.63
C ASN A 79 -0.96 26.03 -15.81
N VAL A 80 -1.59 25.59 -14.73
CA VAL A 80 -2.37 26.47 -13.83
C VAL A 80 -1.48 27.53 -13.18
N VAL A 81 -0.28 27.15 -12.71
CA VAL A 81 0.70 28.10 -12.15
C VAL A 81 1.08 29.16 -13.18
N HIS A 82 1.39 28.74 -14.40
CA HIS A 82 1.77 29.63 -15.49
C HIS A 82 0.64 30.60 -15.87
N LYS A 83 -0.59 30.08 -16.05
CA LYS A 83 -1.78 30.88 -16.36
C LYS A 83 -2.09 31.89 -15.26
N THR A 84 -1.92 31.51 -14.00
CA THR A 84 -2.11 32.42 -12.87
C THR A 84 -1.10 33.57 -12.89
N LYS A 85 0.15 33.30 -13.29
CA LYS A 85 1.18 34.33 -13.46
C LYS A 85 0.85 35.28 -14.61
N GLU A 86 0.45 34.76 -15.77
CA GLU A 86 0.01 35.58 -16.91
C GLU A 86 -1.12 36.53 -16.51
N LEU A 87 -2.11 36.04 -15.73
CA LEU A 87 -3.19 36.87 -15.23
C LEU A 87 -2.70 38.00 -14.30
N PHE A 88 -1.70 37.72 -13.46
CA PHE A 88 -1.10 38.73 -12.59
C PHE A 88 -0.41 39.84 -13.39
N ASP A 89 0.30 39.47 -14.47
CA ASP A 89 0.95 40.41 -15.37
C ASP A 89 -0.09 41.29 -16.11
N ILE A 90 -1.19 40.69 -16.56
CA ILE A 90 -2.31 41.42 -17.18
C ILE A 90 -2.92 42.42 -16.19
N VAL A 91 -3.24 42.01 -14.96
CA VAL A 91 -3.79 42.90 -13.92
C VAL A 91 -2.83 44.06 -13.64
N THR A 92 -1.53 43.80 -13.60
CA THR A 92 -0.50 44.83 -13.41
C THR A 92 -0.47 45.84 -14.56
N ILE A 93 -0.61 45.38 -15.80
CA ILE A 93 -0.70 46.27 -16.97
C ILE A 93 -1.97 47.10 -16.92
N LEU A 94 -3.11 46.50 -16.59
CA LEU A 94 -4.39 47.20 -16.48
C LEU A 94 -4.36 48.27 -15.38
N GLU A 95 -3.66 48.02 -14.27
CA GLU A 95 -3.50 49.01 -13.20
C GLU A 95 -2.71 50.23 -13.69
N LYS A 96 -1.65 50.00 -14.48
CA LYS A 96 -0.90 51.09 -15.13
C LYS A 96 -1.78 51.88 -16.10
N ILE A 97 -2.60 51.21 -16.90
CA ILE A 97 -3.53 51.86 -17.84
C ILE A 97 -4.59 52.69 -17.09
N SER A 98 -5.17 52.15 -16.03
CA SER A 98 -6.13 52.85 -15.17
C SER A 98 -5.50 54.11 -14.55
N LEU A 99 -4.27 54.01 -14.03
CA LEU A 99 -3.54 55.16 -13.49
C LEU A 99 -3.26 56.22 -14.56
N GLN A 100 -2.80 55.82 -15.74
CA GLN A 100 -2.57 56.73 -16.86
C GLN A 100 -3.86 57.42 -17.28
N THR A 101 -4.98 56.69 -17.35
CA THR A 101 -6.30 57.22 -17.71
C THR A 101 -6.77 58.25 -16.69
N ASN A 102 -6.55 58.00 -15.40
CA ASN A 102 -6.85 58.93 -14.32
C ASN A 102 -5.99 60.22 -14.38
N ILE A 103 -4.73 60.12 -14.81
CA ILE A 103 -3.87 61.29 -15.04
C ILE A 103 -4.34 62.07 -16.28
N LEU A 104 -4.67 61.38 -17.38
CA LEU A 104 -5.18 62.02 -18.59
C LEU A 104 -6.49 62.77 -18.33
N SER A 105 -7.42 62.17 -17.58
CA SER A 105 -8.70 62.81 -17.25
C SER A 105 -8.51 64.01 -16.32
N LEU A 106 -7.56 63.95 -15.39
CA LEU A 106 -7.19 65.11 -14.58
C LEU A 106 -6.66 66.26 -15.45
N ASN A 107 -5.74 65.97 -16.37
CA ASN A 107 -5.20 66.98 -17.29
C ASN A 107 -6.31 67.59 -18.16
N ALA A 108 -7.24 66.76 -18.65
CA ALA A 108 -8.39 67.22 -19.42
C ALA A 108 -9.33 68.12 -18.59
N ALA A 109 -9.56 67.80 -17.32
CA ALA A 109 -10.36 68.63 -16.42
C ALA A 109 -9.70 69.99 -16.17
N VAL A 110 -8.37 70.04 -16.01
CA VAL A 110 -7.60 71.28 -15.84
C VAL A 110 -7.68 72.14 -17.10
N GLU A 111 -7.51 71.57 -18.29
CA GLU A 111 -7.59 72.32 -19.54
C GLU A 111 -9.02 72.80 -19.82
N ALA A 112 -10.04 71.98 -19.51
CA ALA A 112 -11.44 72.38 -19.61
C ALA A 112 -11.76 73.59 -18.70
N ALA A 113 -11.20 73.64 -17.49
CA ALA A 113 -11.33 74.80 -16.61
C ALA A 113 -10.63 76.05 -17.17
N ARG A 114 -9.52 75.87 -17.88
CA ARG A 114 -8.74 76.97 -18.50
C ARG A 114 -9.49 77.68 -19.63
N VAL A 115 -10.26 76.95 -20.44
CA VAL A 115 -11.08 77.52 -21.53
C VAL A 115 -12.42 78.11 -21.07
N GLY A 116 -12.76 78.03 -19.77
CA GLY A 116 -13.93 78.68 -19.18
C GLY A 116 -15.27 78.11 -19.66
N GLU A 117 -16.21 78.98 -20.07
CA GLU A 117 -17.57 78.60 -20.50
C GLU A 117 -17.59 77.56 -21.64
N GLN A 118 -16.65 77.66 -22.59
CA GLN A 118 -16.55 76.74 -23.74
C GLN A 118 -16.11 75.32 -23.33
N GLY A 119 -15.48 75.17 -22.17
CA GLY A 119 -14.95 73.90 -21.66
C GLY A 119 -15.93 73.09 -20.81
N LYS A 120 -17.12 73.61 -20.48
CA LYS A 120 -18.06 72.97 -19.54
C LYS A 120 -18.43 71.53 -19.92
N GLY A 121 -18.69 71.26 -21.21
CA GLY A 121 -18.98 69.91 -21.69
C GLY A 121 -17.81 68.94 -21.54
N PHE A 122 -16.59 69.41 -21.83
CA PHE A 122 -15.36 68.62 -21.65
C PHE A 122 -15.06 68.35 -20.17
N ALA A 123 -15.35 69.30 -19.28
CA ALA A 123 -15.18 69.12 -17.84
C ALA A 123 -16.03 67.97 -17.29
N VAL A 124 -17.27 67.83 -17.75
CA VAL A 124 -18.17 66.73 -17.35
C VAL A 124 -17.61 65.38 -17.83
N ILE A 125 -17.19 65.29 -19.09
CA ILE A 125 -16.59 64.06 -19.65
C ILE A 125 -15.32 63.69 -18.87
N ALA A 126 -14.45 64.67 -18.59
CA ALA A 126 -13.22 64.43 -17.83
C ALA A 126 -13.51 63.91 -16.41
N SER A 127 -14.54 64.44 -15.73
CA SER A 127 -14.96 63.93 -14.43
C SER A 127 -15.46 62.49 -14.52
N GLU A 128 -16.29 62.16 -15.50
CA GLU A 128 -16.84 60.81 -15.67
C GLU A 128 -15.74 59.79 -15.97
N VAL A 129 -14.79 60.13 -16.85
CA VAL A 129 -13.61 59.28 -17.14
C VAL A 129 -12.76 59.08 -15.90
N ARG A 130 -12.60 60.11 -15.06
CA ARG A 130 -11.86 60.00 -13.79
C ARG A 130 -12.55 59.04 -12.82
N VAL A 131 -13.88 59.14 -12.66
CA VAL A 131 -14.66 58.23 -11.81
C VAL A 131 -14.53 56.79 -12.32
N LEU A 132 -14.66 56.58 -13.63
CA LEU A 132 -14.50 55.27 -14.25
C LEU A 132 -13.10 54.69 -14.00
N ALA A 133 -12.04 55.49 -14.19
CA ALA A 133 -10.66 55.07 -13.95
C ALA A 133 -10.44 54.65 -12.49
N GLN A 134 -11.00 55.38 -11.52
CA GLN A 134 -10.93 55.03 -10.10
C GLN A 134 -11.69 53.73 -9.79
N HIS A 135 -12.90 53.57 -10.33
CA HIS A 135 -13.67 52.32 -10.21
C HIS A 135 -12.92 51.11 -10.80
N THR A 136 -12.25 51.29 -11.93
CA THR A 136 -11.40 50.27 -12.54
C THR A 136 -10.25 49.91 -11.61
N LYS A 137 -9.57 50.89 -11.01
CA LYS A 137 -8.48 50.66 -10.05
C LYS A 137 -8.95 49.82 -8.86
N ASP A 138 -10.09 50.17 -8.26
CA ASP A 138 -10.62 49.45 -7.11
C ASP A 138 -10.98 48.00 -7.46
N SER A 139 -11.52 47.78 -8.66
CA SER A 139 -11.83 46.44 -9.18
C SER A 139 -10.56 45.62 -9.42
N LEU A 140 -9.52 46.21 -10.02
CA LEU A 140 -8.23 45.56 -10.24
C LEU A 140 -7.53 45.21 -8.92
N GLY A 141 -7.67 46.04 -7.88
CA GLY A 141 -7.19 45.74 -6.54
C GLY A 141 -7.82 44.47 -5.96
N LYS A 142 -9.14 44.31 -6.11
CA LYS A 142 -9.85 43.08 -5.71
C LYS A 142 -9.40 41.86 -6.52
N SER A 143 -9.21 42.01 -7.84
CA SER A 143 -8.68 40.94 -8.70
C SER A 143 -7.26 40.52 -8.30
N SER A 144 -6.39 41.48 -7.99
CA SER A 144 -5.03 41.20 -7.51
C SER A 144 -5.03 40.43 -6.18
N GLN A 145 -5.88 40.82 -5.24
CA GLN A 145 -6.05 40.09 -3.97
C GLN A 145 -6.55 38.65 -4.19
N ALA A 146 -7.53 38.47 -5.08
CA ALA A 146 -8.04 37.14 -5.42
C ALA A 146 -6.95 36.26 -6.05
N LEU A 147 -6.17 36.80 -7.00
CA LEU A 147 -5.05 36.09 -7.63
C LEU A 147 -3.94 35.74 -6.63
N ALA A 148 -3.66 36.59 -5.65
CA ALA A 148 -2.72 36.27 -4.57
C ALA A 148 -3.22 35.09 -3.70
N GLY A 149 -4.54 35.03 -3.47
CA GLY A 149 -5.19 33.88 -2.84
C GLY A 149 -5.01 32.60 -3.66
N VAL A 150 -5.29 32.65 -4.97
CA VAL A 150 -5.08 31.51 -5.89
C VAL A 150 -3.63 31.04 -5.84
N LYS A 151 -2.65 31.94 -5.98
CA LYS A 151 -1.22 31.62 -5.92
C LYS A 151 -0.84 30.88 -4.63
N THR A 152 -1.37 31.33 -3.50
CA THR A 152 -1.12 30.69 -2.20
C THR A 152 -1.69 29.28 -2.17
N SER A 153 -2.95 29.11 -2.57
CA SER A 153 -3.61 27.80 -2.66
C SER A 153 -2.90 26.84 -3.60
N THR A 154 -2.47 27.32 -4.78
CA THR A 154 -1.69 26.53 -5.73
C THR A 154 -0.34 26.12 -5.13
N GLY A 155 0.34 27.00 -4.39
CA GLY A 155 1.58 26.65 -3.69
C GLY A 155 1.42 25.51 -2.67
N VAL A 156 0.35 25.57 -1.85
CA VAL A 156 0.02 24.50 -0.90
C VAL A 156 -0.34 23.20 -1.64
N LEU A 157 -1.11 23.29 -2.73
CA LEU A 157 -1.46 22.14 -3.55
C LEU A 157 -0.21 21.46 -4.13
N GLY A 158 0.76 22.24 -4.62
CA GLY A 158 2.04 21.70 -5.12
C GLY A 158 2.84 20.95 -4.05
N GLN A 159 2.83 21.42 -2.80
CA GLN A 159 3.44 20.69 -1.68
C GLN A 159 2.74 19.35 -1.44
N HIS A 160 1.41 19.32 -1.43
CA HIS A 160 0.64 18.08 -1.26
C HIS A 160 0.83 17.09 -2.41
N ILE A 161 0.95 17.58 -3.65
CA ILE A 161 1.30 16.76 -4.82
C ILE A 161 2.67 16.11 -4.58
N GLY A 162 3.71 16.90 -4.28
CA GLY A 162 5.06 16.38 -4.04
C GLY A 162 5.15 15.38 -2.86
N GLU A 163 4.42 15.63 -1.77
CA GLU A 163 4.34 14.67 -0.66
C GLU A 163 3.65 13.37 -1.05
N SER A 164 2.58 13.46 -1.84
CA SER A 164 1.83 12.28 -2.32
C SER A 164 2.69 11.46 -3.27
N GLU A 165 3.43 12.12 -4.15
CA GLU A 165 4.39 11.48 -5.04
C GLU A 165 5.48 10.71 -4.30
N LYS A 166 6.03 11.31 -3.23
CA LYS A 166 7.03 10.65 -2.37
C LYS A 166 6.46 9.41 -1.70
N LYS A 167 5.25 9.50 -1.12
CA LYS A 167 4.57 8.35 -0.50
C LYS A 167 4.29 7.24 -1.50
N LEU A 168 3.92 7.57 -2.74
CA LEU A 168 3.71 6.60 -3.80
C LEU A 168 5.01 5.89 -4.20
N ALA A 169 6.13 6.62 -4.26
CA ALA A 169 7.45 6.03 -4.52
C ALA A 169 7.86 5.07 -3.40
N GLU A 170 7.75 5.49 -2.13
CA GLU A 170 8.03 4.64 -0.97
C GLU A 170 7.13 3.39 -0.95
N ALA A 171 5.85 3.53 -1.27
CA ALA A 171 4.94 2.40 -1.39
C ALA A 171 5.36 1.42 -2.49
N ARG A 172 5.83 1.92 -3.64
CA ARG A 172 6.33 1.08 -4.75
C ARG A 172 7.56 0.27 -4.33
N ASP A 173 8.50 0.89 -3.63
CA ASP A 173 9.70 0.23 -3.12
C ASP A 173 9.34 -0.85 -2.09
N ASN A 174 8.48 -0.51 -1.13
CA ASN A 174 7.97 -1.46 -0.13
C ASN A 174 7.28 -2.66 -0.79
N TYR A 175 6.50 -2.45 -1.85
CA TYR A 175 5.87 -3.54 -2.58
C TYR A 175 6.89 -4.43 -3.31
N GLY A 176 7.97 -3.86 -3.85
CA GLY A 176 9.08 -4.63 -4.42
C GLY A 176 9.76 -5.54 -3.39
N GLU A 177 9.98 -5.03 -2.17
CA GLU A 177 10.50 -5.84 -1.06
C GLU A 177 9.55 -6.97 -0.66
N ILE A 178 8.25 -6.67 -0.51
CA ILE A 178 7.24 -7.68 -0.17
C ILE A 178 7.19 -8.75 -1.25
N PHE A 179 7.21 -8.37 -2.53
CA PHE A 179 7.20 -9.32 -3.65
C PHE A 179 8.41 -10.27 -3.59
N THR A 180 9.59 -9.74 -3.29
CA THR A 180 10.82 -10.53 -3.10
C THR A 180 10.68 -11.50 -1.93
N ARG A 181 10.14 -11.05 -0.80
CA ARG A 181 9.89 -11.90 0.38
C ARG A 181 8.89 -13.02 0.09
N ILE A 182 7.82 -12.72 -0.64
CA ILE A 182 6.85 -13.73 -1.07
C ILE A 182 7.54 -14.77 -1.97
N GLY A 183 8.39 -14.34 -2.90
CA GLY A 183 9.19 -15.24 -3.74
C GLY A 183 10.06 -16.20 -2.91
N ASN A 184 10.76 -15.70 -1.90
CA ASN A 184 11.54 -16.54 -0.98
C ASN A 184 10.67 -17.50 -0.15
N MET A 185 9.45 -17.10 0.18
CA MET A 185 8.49 -17.95 0.89
C MET A 185 8.01 -19.11 0.01
N PHE A 186 7.82 -18.89 -1.29
CA PHE A 186 7.53 -19.96 -2.24
C PHE A 186 8.66 -20.98 -2.35
N ALA A 187 9.92 -20.52 -2.42
CA ALA A 187 11.07 -21.42 -2.37
C ALA A 187 11.11 -22.24 -1.06
N SER A 188 10.70 -21.62 0.06
CA SER A 188 10.58 -22.32 1.35
C SER A 188 9.46 -23.38 1.32
N PHE A 189 8.32 -23.12 0.66
CA PHE A 189 7.28 -24.12 0.48
C PHE A 189 7.73 -25.31 -0.36
N GLU A 190 8.59 -25.11 -1.36
CA GLU A 190 9.18 -26.22 -2.12
C GLU A 190 10.02 -27.12 -1.23
N GLN A 191 10.87 -26.54 -0.37
CA GLN A 191 11.66 -27.29 0.63
C GLN A 191 10.77 -28.03 1.63
N ILE A 192 9.71 -27.38 2.14
CA ILE A 192 8.76 -28.04 3.04
C ILE A 192 8.08 -29.20 2.32
N ASN A 193 7.70 -29.04 1.05
CA ASN A 193 7.05 -30.10 0.29
C ASN A 193 7.97 -31.33 0.10
N GLU A 194 9.27 -31.13 -0.13
CA GLU A 194 10.25 -32.21 -0.16
C GLU A 194 10.34 -32.95 1.18
N VAL A 195 10.39 -32.19 2.29
CA VAL A 195 10.40 -32.78 3.64
C VAL A 195 9.10 -33.55 3.91
N MET A 196 7.95 -33.03 3.49
CA MET A 196 6.66 -33.69 3.67
C MET A 196 6.57 -35.01 2.91
N ASN A 197 7.09 -35.07 1.67
CA ASN A 197 7.18 -36.33 0.93
C ASN A 197 8.04 -37.36 1.68
N SER A 198 9.18 -36.94 2.24
CA SER A 198 10.04 -37.83 3.05
C SER A 198 9.34 -38.29 4.33
N VAL A 199 8.58 -37.41 4.98
CA VAL A 199 7.77 -37.74 6.16
C VAL A 199 6.65 -38.73 5.81
N GLU A 200 6.02 -38.59 4.65
CA GLU A 200 5.01 -39.53 4.17
C GLU A 200 5.61 -40.92 3.96
N GLU A 201 6.77 -41.03 3.32
CA GLU A 201 7.51 -42.28 3.17
C GLU A 201 7.84 -42.90 4.55
N MET A 202 8.33 -42.09 5.49
CA MET A 202 8.59 -42.54 6.86
C MET A 202 7.32 -43.00 7.58
N SER A 203 6.20 -42.31 7.39
CA SER A 203 4.90 -42.69 7.97
C SER A 203 4.42 -44.02 7.42
N GLN A 204 4.58 -44.26 6.11
CA GLN A 204 4.28 -45.56 5.50
C GLN A 204 5.16 -46.68 6.06
N GLN A 205 6.46 -46.43 6.25
CA GLN A 205 7.37 -47.38 6.89
C GLN A 205 6.98 -47.63 8.36
N GLN A 206 6.62 -46.58 9.10
CA GLN A 206 6.14 -46.70 10.48
C GLN A 206 4.85 -47.52 10.56
N ALA A 207 3.90 -47.32 9.65
CA ALA A 207 2.67 -48.11 9.60
C ALA A 207 2.97 -49.61 9.38
N GLN A 208 3.96 -49.94 8.55
CA GLN A 208 4.41 -51.32 8.38
C GLN A 208 5.07 -51.87 9.65
N LEU A 209 5.89 -51.07 10.34
CA LEU A 209 6.49 -51.46 11.61
C LEU A 209 5.45 -51.67 12.71
N ILE A 210 4.43 -50.81 12.79
CA ILE A 210 3.32 -50.97 13.72
C ILE A 210 2.62 -52.31 13.48
N ARG A 211 2.31 -52.66 12.23
CA ARG A 211 1.68 -53.97 11.92
C ARG A 211 2.54 -55.14 12.37
N LYS A 212 3.87 -55.06 12.20
CA LYS A 212 4.79 -56.09 12.72
C LYS A 212 4.79 -56.16 14.25
N VAL A 213 4.81 -55.01 14.92
CA VAL A 213 4.77 -54.94 16.39
C VAL A 213 3.42 -55.47 16.92
N GLU A 214 2.31 -55.18 16.25
CA GLU A 214 0.99 -55.73 16.58
C GLU A 214 0.96 -57.25 16.45
N ASP A 215 1.57 -57.80 15.39
CA ASP A 215 1.72 -59.25 15.19
C ASP A 215 2.63 -59.88 16.26
N ASP A 216 3.75 -59.25 16.59
CA ASP A 216 4.64 -59.67 17.67
C ASP A 216 3.91 -59.68 19.03
N ILE A 217 3.13 -58.65 19.35
CA ILE A 217 2.28 -58.61 20.56
C ILE A 217 1.29 -59.78 20.54
N ALA A 218 0.62 -60.04 19.41
CA ALA A 218 -0.34 -61.12 19.28
C ALA A 218 0.33 -62.49 19.49
N HIS A 219 1.54 -62.69 18.96
CA HIS A 219 2.35 -63.87 19.20
C HIS A 219 2.76 -64.02 20.68
N LEU A 220 3.23 -62.95 21.32
CA LEU A 220 3.61 -62.97 22.74
C LEU A 220 2.43 -63.29 23.68
N ARG A 221 1.23 -62.82 23.33
CA ARG A 221 -0.02 -63.15 24.04
C ARG A 221 -0.45 -64.60 23.84
N LYS A 222 -0.24 -65.20 22.66
CA LYS A 222 -0.56 -66.63 22.43
C LYS A 222 0.32 -67.58 23.23
N ILE A 223 1.55 -67.20 23.56
CA ILE A 223 2.48 -67.97 24.43
C ILE A 223 2.01 -67.95 25.92
N GLU A 224 0.92 -67.26 26.24
CA GLU A 224 0.28 -67.23 27.57
C GLU A 224 -0.67 -68.42 27.80
N GLN A 225 -1.08 -69.10 26.72
CA GLN A 225 -1.88 -70.34 26.73
C GLN A 225 -1.00 -71.59 26.59
#